data_AF-A0A965M7T5-F1
#
_entry.id   AF-A0A965M7T5-F1
#
_cell.length_a   1.000
_cell.length_b   1.000
_cell.length_c   1.000
_cell.angle_alpha   90.00
_cell.angle_beta   90.00
_cell.angle_gamma   90.00
#
_symmetry.space_group_name_H-M   'P 1'
#
loop_
_entity.id
_entity.type
_entity.pdbx_description
1 polymer ?
#
loop_
_entity_poly.entity_id
_entity_poly.type
_entity_poly.pdbx_seq_one_letter_code
_entity_poly.pdbx_strand_id
1 'polypeptide(L)'
;MAYVDAKIVMGYRRALASIASVRRTMKLWRWAYHNHPTSIGGSMSIYLTRGKYSNQAFAGFLKNPEDRGPAAKAMFDAVGLICHSIHFSSSNGDIICILEGNSDQISQVAAITMSSGAFHSVASEELITTEAMAHAMASAGKAIGSYKAPNA
;
A
#
# COMPACT_ATOMS: atom_id res chain seq x y z
N MET A 1 4.05 -46.18 37.69
CA MET A 1 2.87 -45.40 37.24
C MET A 1 3.22 -43.93 37.46
N ALA A 2 3.63 -43.22 36.40
CA ALA A 2 4.25 -41.89 36.54
C ALA A 2 3.22 -40.83 36.91
N TYR A 3 3.42 -40.18 38.06
CA TYR A 3 2.61 -39.10 38.59
C TYR A 3 3.02 -37.80 37.89
N VAL A 4 2.13 -37.20 37.09
CA VAL A 4 2.38 -35.90 36.46
C VAL A 4 1.94 -34.80 37.41
N ASP A 5 2.89 -33.95 37.83
CA ASP A 5 2.69 -32.87 38.79
C ASP A 5 1.61 -31.86 38.31
N ALA A 6 0.59 -31.64 39.14
CA ALA A 6 -0.53 -30.74 38.89
C ALA A 6 -0.10 -29.29 38.59
N LYS A 7 1.09 -28.86 39.05
CA LYS A 7 1.64 -27.53 38.75
C LYS A 7 2.06 -27.39 37.28
N ILE A 8 2.55 -28.47 36.66
CA ILE A 8 2.94 -28.48 35.24
C ILE A 8 1.69 -28.38 34.35
N VAL A 9 0.64 -29.12 34.68
CA VAL A 9 -0.65 -29.08 33.94
C VAL A 9 -1.31 -27.71 34.04
N MET A 10 -1.22 -27.04 35.20
CA MET A 10 -1.79 -25.72 35.42
C MET A 10 -1.00 -24.60 34.70
N GLY A 11 0.33 -24.73 34.60
CA GLY A 11 1.19 -23.84 33.81
C GLY A 11 0.87 -23.91 32.31
N TYR A 12 0.68 -25.11 31.77
CA TYR A 12 0.28 -25.32 30.36
C TYR A 12 -1.10 -24.71 30.05
N ARG A 13 -2.07 -24.85 30.96
CA ARG A 13 -3.41 -24.24 30.78
C ARG A 13 -3.37 -22.71 30.75
N ARG A 14 -2.51 -22.07 31.54
CA ARG A 14 -2.32 -20.60 31.52
C ARG A 14 -1.61 -20.13 30.24
N ALA A 15 -0.61 -20.86 29.76
CA ALA A 15 0.08 -20.54 28.50
C ALA A 15 -0.87 -20.67 27.28
N LEU A 16 -1.69 -21.72 27.23
CA LEU A 16 -2.67 -21.92 26.16
C LEU A 16 -3.78 -20.85 26.16
N ALA A 17 -4.22 -20.40 27.35
CA ALA A 17 -5.18 -19.30 27.47
C ALA A 17 -4.61 -17.96 26.96
N SER A 18 -3.33 -17.69 27.22
CA SER A 18 -2.60 -16.50 26.70
C SER A 18 -2.52 -16.52 25.16
N ILE A 19 -2.15 -17.66 24.56
CA ILE A 19 -2.07 -17.82 23.10
C ILE A 19 -3.45 -17.66 22.44
N ALA A 20 -4.51 -18.18 23.06
CA ALA A 20 -5.88 -18.02 22.57
C ALA A 20 -6.34 -16.55 22.64
N SER A 21 -5.98 -15.83 23.69
CA SER A 21 -6.22 -14.38 23.84
C SER A 21 -5.51 -13.59 22.75
N VAL A 22 -4.21 -13.85 22.52
CA VAL A 22 -3.40 -13.19 21.48
C VAL A 22 -3.96 -13.45 20.09
N ARG A 23 -4.42 -14.67 19.79
CA ARG A 23 -5.08 -15.01 18.53
C ARG A 23 -6.43 -14.30 18.35
N ARG A 24 -7.18 -14.09 19.44
CA ARG A 24 -8.44 -13.32 19.41
C ARG A 24 -8.18 -11.84 19.18
N THR A 25 -7.22 -11.26 19.87
CA THR A 25 -6.82 -9.86 19.66
C THR A 25 -6.24 -9.66 18.27
N MET A 26 -5.42 -10.57 17.73
CA MET A 26 -4.92 -10.47 16.35
C MET A 26 -6.04 -10.60 15.31
N LYS A 27 -7.05 -11.45 15.53
CA LYS A 27 -8.23 -11.52 14.65
C LYS A 27 -9.08 -10.26 14.72
N LEU A 28 -9.27 -9.70 15.92
CA LEU A 28 -9.97 -8.42 16.13
C LEU A 28 -9.19 -7.25 15.52
N TRP A 29 -7.86 -7.25 15.62
CA TRP A 29 -6.99 -6.25 15.00
C TRP A 29 -7.06 -6.33 13.48
N ARG A 30 -6.98 -7.54 12.92
CA ARG A 30 -7.10 -7.78 11.47
C ARG A 30 -8.50 -7.44 10.96
N TRP A 31 -9.55 -7.74 11.72
CA TRP A 31 -10.92 -7.34 11.41
C TRP A 31 -11.10 -5.83 11.50
N ALA A 32 -10.60 -5.17 12.55
CA ALA A 32 -10.65 -3.72 12.70
C ALA A 32 -9.90 -3.02 11.56
N TYR A 33 -8.65 -3.42 11.28
CA TYR A 33 -7.85 -2.90 10.18
C TYR A 33 -8.54 -3.00 8.82
N HIS A 34 -9.30 -4.09 8.58
CA HIS A 34 -10.04 -4.29 7.32
C HIS A 34 -11.44 -3.66 7.31
N ASN A 35 -12.00 -3.22 8.46
CA ASN A 35 -13.38 -2.76 8.58
C ASN A 35 -13.54 -1.41 9.29
N HIS A 36 -12.50 -0.56 9.29
CA HIS A 36 -12.66 0.83 9.72
C HIS A 36 -13.59 1.56 8.75
N PRO A 37 -14.74 2.11 9.20
CA PRO A 37 -15.49 3.06 8.39
C PRO A 37 -14.72 4.39 8.39
N THR A 38 -13.90 4.63 7.36
CA THR A 38 -13.29 5.94 7.14
C THR A 38 -14.36 6.88 6.59
N SER A 39 -15.07 7.57 7.49
CA SER A 39 -15.87 8.72 7.10
C SER A 39 -14.92 9.81 6.59
N ILE A 40 -15.22 10.33 5.40
CA ILE A 40 -14.58 11.40 4.60
C ILE A 40 -13.13 11.12 4.12
N GLY A 41 -13.02 10.55 2.90
CA GLY A 41 -11.77 10.25 2.19
C GLY A 41 -11.79 8.82 1.67
N GLY A 42 -11.45 8.60 0.39
CA GLY A 42 -11.66 7.32 -0.34
C GLY A 42 -11.12 6.06 0.36
N SER A 43 -11.60 4.89 -0.07
CA SER A 43 -11.12 3.59 0.42
C SER A 43 -9.60 3.48 0.31
N MET A 44 -8.95 2.93 1.34
CA MET A 44 -7.52 2.63 1.32
C MET A 44 -7.21 1.69 0.15
N SER A 45 -6.28 2.10 -0.71
CA SER A 45 -5.85 1.34 -1.89
C SER A 45 -4.34 1.36 -2.05
N ILE A 46 -3.81 0.45 -2.86
CA ILE A 46 -2.39 0.39 -3.20
C ILE A 46 -2.20 1.14 -4.52
N TYR A 47 -1.17 1.96 -4.61
CA TYR A 47 -0.85 2.73 -5.80
C TYR A 47 0.57 2.43 -6.29
N LEU A 48 0.71 2.25 -7.59
CA LEU A 48 1.98 2.37 -8.30
C LEU A 48 2.16 3.84 -8.68
N THR A 49 3.05 4.54 -7.98
CA THR A 49 3.37 5.94 -8.28
C THR A 49 4.71 6.03 -8.99
N ARG A 50 4.73 6.75 -10.11
CA ARG A 50 5.92 7.01 -10.93
C ARG A 50 6.16 8.50 -11.00
N GLY A 51 7.34 8.94 -10.60
CA GLY A 51 7.82 10.31 -10.79
C GLY A 51 8.97 10.34 -11.79
N LYS A 52 8.77 10.94 -12.96
CA LYS A 52 9.80 11.08 -13.98
C LYS A 52 10.67 12.29 -13.70
N TYR A 53 11.95 12.10 -13.48
CA TYR A 53 12.86 13.20 -13.19
C TYR A 53 13.12 14.08 -14.42
N SER A 54 13.39 15.37 -14.17
CA SER A 54 13.81 16.31 -15.21
C SER A 54 15.30 16.14 -15.56
N ASN A 55 15.70 16.64 -16.73
CA ASN A 55 17.12 16.65 -17.13
C ASN A 55 18.00 17.42 -16.14
N GLN A 56 17.47 18.51 -15.57
CA GLN A 56 18.16 19.30 -14.55
C GLN A 56 18.37 18.50 -13.27
N ALA A 57 17.40 17.67 -12.88
CA ALA A 57 17.55 16.79 -11.73
C ALA A 57 18.72 15.82 -11.95
N PHE A 58 18.79 15.14 -13.10
CA PHE A 58 19.93 14.26 -13.43
C PHE A 58 21.29 14.96 -13.41
N ALA A 59 21.38 16.18 -13.95
CA ALA A 59 22.59 16.98 -13.86
C ALA A 59 22.98 17.24 -12.39
N GLY A 60 22.00 17.43 -11.51
CA GLY A 60 22.20 17.51 -10.06
C GLY A 60 22.66 16.18 -9.43
N PHE A 61 22.13 15.04 -9.88
CA PHE A 61 22.51 13.71 -9.37
C PHE A 61 23.98 13.43 -9.64
N LEU A 62 24.49 13.82 -10.81
CA LEU A 62 25.89 13.65 -11.16
C LEU A 62 26.82 14.56 -10.33
N LYS A 63 26.35 15.73 -9.92
CA LYS A 63 27.11 16.65 -9.06
C LYS A 63 27.16 16.20 -7.60
N ASN A 64 26.06 15.62 -7.10
CA ASN A 64 25.97 15.06 -5.76
C ASN A 64 25.26 13.70 -5.79
N PRO A 65 26.00 12.59 -5.97
CA PRO A 65 25.43 11.25 -6.00
C PRO A 65 25.02 10.82 -4.58
N GLU A 66 23.73 10.68 -4.35
CA GLU A 66 23.18 10.25 -3.06
C GLU A 66 21.91 9.41 -3.24
N ASP A 67 21.60 8.59 -2.23
CA ASP A 67 20.32 7.90 -2.17
C ASP A 67 19.21 8.87 -1.73
N ARG A 68 18.17 8.97 -2.56
CA ARG A 68 17.03 9.86 -2.34
C ARG A 68 15.80 9.14 -1.79
N GLY A 69 15.87 7.82 -1.62
CA GLY A 69 14.83 7.01 -1.02
C GLY A 69 14.38 7.52 0.36
N PRO A 70 15.30 7.84 1.29
CA PRO A 70 14.94 8.35 2.61
C PRO A 70 14.15 9.66 2.58
N ALA A 71 14.54 10.60 1.69
CA ALA A 71 13.83 11.87 1.53
C ALA A 71 12.42 11.69 0.97
N ALA A 72 12.27 10.82 -0.03
CA ALA A 72 10.96 10.47 -0.58
C ALA A 72 10.06 9.81 0.49
N LYS A 73 10.60 8.85 1.26
CA LYS A 73 9.87 8.19 2.35
C LYS A 73 9.39 9.18 3.40
N ALA A 74 10.26 10.10 3.83
CA ALA A 74 9.90 11.11 4.82
C ALA A 74 8.74 12.00 4.35
N MET A 75 8.69 12.33 3.06
CA MET A 75 7.57 13.06 2.46
C MET A 75 6.28 12.25 2.46
N PHE A 76 6.33 10.95 2.12
CA PHE A 76 5.15 10.07 2.19
C PHE A 76 4.62 9.93 3.62
N ASP A 77 5.52 9.73 4.60
CA ASP A 77 5.16 9.62 6.01
C ASP A 77 4.47 10.91 6.51
N ALA A 78 4.93 12.09 6.07
CA ALA A 78 4.34 13.38 6.44
C ALA A 78 2.90 13.58 5.90
N VAL A 79 2.56 12.94 4.78
CA VAL A 79 1.20 12.94 4.19
C VAL A 79 0.35 11.78 4.76
N GLY A 80 0.93 10.94 5.62
CA GLY A 80 0.27 9.79 6.23
C GLY A 80 0.10 8.59 5.29
N LEU A 81 0.93 8.49 4.25
CA LEU A 81 0.97 7.32 3.37
C LEU A 81 1.87 6.24 3.94
N ILE A 82 1.52 4.98 3.65
CA ILE A 82 2.41 3.86 3.90
C ILE A 82 3.23 3.63 2.62
N CYS A 83 4.55 3.73 2.71
CA CYS A 83 5.45 3.42 1.60
C CYS A 83 5.96 1.99 1.72
N HIS A 84 5.49 1.10 0.85
CA HIS A 84 5.89 -0.31 0.81
C HIS A 84 7.28 -0.49 0.22
N SER A 85 7.57 0.22 -0.86
CA SER A 85 8.89 0.15 -1.50
C SER A 85 9.16 1.39 -2.37
N ILE A 86 10.45 1.65 -2.57
CA ILE A 86 10.97 2.71 -3.45
C ILE A 86 12.02 2.10 -4.34
N HIS A 87 11.93 2.36 -5.64
CA HIS A 87 12.81 1.87 -6.67
C HIS A 87 13.16 2.99 -7.65
N PHE A 88 14.20 2.76 -8.45
CA PHE A 88 14.58 3.65 -9.53
C PHE A 88 14.63 2.87 -10.85
N SER A 89 13.96 3.38 -11.88
CA SER A 89 14.03 2.84 -13.23
C SER A 89 15.10 3.59 -14.02
N SER A 90 16.27 2.99 -14.16
CA SER A 90 17.38 3.56 -14.93
C SER A 90 17.07 3.72 -16.42
N SER A 91 16.19 2.89 -16.98
CA SER A 91 15.77 2.95 -18.38
C SER A 91 14.82 4.12 -18.67
N ASN A 92 13.95 4.49 -17.71
CA ASN A 92 12.94 5.53 -17.92
C ASN A 92 13.29 6.86 -17.24
N GLY A 93 14.21 6.82 -16.28
CA GLY A 93 14.61 7.94 -15.45
C GLY A 93 13.60 8.29 -14.35
N ASP A 94 12.91 7.28 -13.82
CA ASP A 94 11.79 7.45 -12.89
C ASP A 94 12.14 6.95 -11.50
N ILE A 95 11.68 7.64 -10.46
CA ILE A 95 11.42 7.00 -9.15
C ILE A 95 10.09 6.26 -9.23
N ILE A 96 10.06 5.03 -8.72
CA ILE A 96 8.88 4.17 -8.70
C ILE A 96 8.61 3.78 -7.25
N CYS A 97 7.42 4.07 -6.75
CA CYS A 97 7.03 3.78 -5.38
C CYS A 97 5.74 2.95 -5.36
N ILE A 98 5.68 1.99 -4.43
CA ILE A 98 4.43 1.32 -4.07
C ILE A 98 3.92 1.96 -2.79
N LEU A 99 2.79 2.65 -2.88
CA LEU A 99 2.21 3.45 -1.80
C LEU A 99 0.85 2.88 -1.40
N GLU A 100 0.47 3.00 -0.14
CA GLU A 100 -0.87 2.66 0.36
C GLU A 100 -1.48 3.86 1.06
N GLY A 101 -2.71 4.19 0.67
CA GLY A 101 -3.41 5.41 1.08
C GLY A 101 -4.74 5.60 0.36
N ASN A 102 -5.33 6.77 0.57
CA ASN A 102 -6.50 7.22 -0.20
C ASN A 102 -6.12 8.17 -1.34
N SER A 103 -7.06 8.45 -2.24
CA SER A 103 -6.87 9.31 -3.41
C SER A 103 -6.42 10.73 -3.08
N ASP A 104 -6.86 11.28 -1.94
CA ASP A 104 -6.54 12.65 -1.53
C ASP A 104 -5.08 12.75 -1.11
N GLN A 105 -4.56 11.75 -0.39
CA GLN A 105 -3.16 11.66 -0.01
C GLN A 105 -2.25 11.50 -1.22
N ILE A 106 -2.64 10.66 -2.18
CA ILE A 106 -1.90 10.47 -3.44
C ILE A 106 -1.86 11.78 -4.24
N SER A 107 -2.97 12.52 -4.28
CA SER A 107 -3.05 13.82 -4.94
C SER A 107 -2.16 14.87 -4.27
N GLN A 108 -2.08 14.88 -2.94
CA GLN A 108 -1.16 15.75 -2.19
C GLN A 108 0.29 15.46 -2.52
N VAL A 109 0.69 14.19 -2.55
CA VAL A 109 2.04 13.78 -2.95
C VAL A 109 2.35 14.22 -4.37
N ALA A 110 1.43 14.03 -5.31
CA ALA A 110 1.63 14.46 -6.70
C ALA A 110 1.83 15.98 -6.79
N ALA A 111 1.02 16.77 -6.08
CA ALA A 111 1.15 18.23 -6.03
C ALA A 111 2.49 18.68 -5.45
N ILE A 112 2.90 18.14 -4.30
CA ILE A 112 4.20 18.45 -3.66
C ILE A 112 5.34 18.09 -4.62
N THR A 113 5.31 16.89 -5.19
CA THR A 113 6.35 16.38 -6.08
C THR A 113 6.49 17.27 -7.33
N MET A 114 5.39 17.62 -7.98
CA MET A 114 5.40 18.48 -9.17
C MET A 114 5.82 19.92 -8.85
N SER A 115 5.53 20.42 -7.65
CA SER A 115 5.95 21.78 -7.24
C SER A 115 7.47 21.92 -7.04
N SER A 116 8.20 20.81 -6.84
CA SER A 116 9.63 20.82 -6.52
C SER A 116 10.55 21.26 -7.68
N GLY A 117 10.05 21.23 -8.93
CA GLY A 117 10.85 21.42 -10.14
C GLY A 117 11.81 20.27 -10.48
N ALA A 118 11.92 19.24 -9.62
CA ALA A 118 12.77 18.08 -9.87
C ALA A 118 12.17 17.09 -10.87
N PHE A 119 10.86 17.14 -11.11
CA PHE A 119 10.12 16.18 -11.90
C PHE A 119 9.50 16.80 -13.15
N HIS A 120 9.52 16.04 -14.24
CA HIS A 120 8.82 16.35 -15.48
C HIS A 120 7.34 15.92 -15.40
N SER A 121 7.06 14.79 -14.76
CA SER A 121 5.70 14.29 -14.57
C SER A 121 5.60 13.36 -13.35
N VAL A 122 4.38 13.23 -12.84
CA VAL A 122 4.00 12.22 -11.84
C VAL A 122 2.73 11.53 -12.31
N ALA A 123 2.68 10.22 -12.24
CA ALA A 123 1.51 9.40 -12.49
C ALA A 123 1.31 8.40 -11.36
N SER A 124 0.07 8.19 -10.95
CA SER A 124 -0.28 7.17 -9.95
C SER A 124 -1.39 6.30 -10.50
N GLU A 125 -1.17 4.99 -10.48
CA GLU A 125 -2.12 3.97 -10.90
C GLU A 125 -2.61 3.22 -9.66
N GLU A 126 -3.92 3.16 -9.49
CA GLU A 126 -4.52 2.34 -8.43
C GLU A 126 -4.41 0.86 -8.80
N LEU A 127 -3.92 0.05 -7.87
CA LEU A 127 -3.74 -1.38 -8.01
C LEU A 127 -4.78 -2.13 -7.17
N ILE A 128 -5.47 -3.08 -7.81
CA ILE A 128 -6.33 -4.04 -7.14
C ILE A 128 -5.63 -5.40 -7.06
N THR A 129 -6.02 -6.24 -6.09
CA THR A 129 -5.49 -7.60 -6.02
C THR A 129 -6.02 -8.45 -7.17
N THR A 130 -5.32 -9.54 -7.48
CA THR A 130 -5.75 -10.49 -8.51
C THR A 130 -7.08 -11.17 -8.13
N GLU A 131 -7.35 -11.38 -6.84
CA GLU A 131 -8.64 -11.89 -6.36
C GLU A 131 -9.77 -10.87 -6.56
N ALA A 132 -9.51 -9.59 -6.28
CA ALA A 132 -10.47 -8.52 -6.53
C ALA A 132 -10.81 -8.41 -8.02
N MET A 133 -9.80 -8.53 -8.90
CA MET A 133 -10.00 -8.59 -10.35
C MET A 133 -10.84 -9.81 -10.74
N ALA A 134 -10.55 -11.00 -10.22
CA ALA A 134 -11.33 -12.20 -10.50
C ALA A 134 -12.81 -12.04 -10.08
N HIS A 135 -13.06 -11.46 -8.91
CA HIS A 135 -14.42 -11.17 -8.43
C HIS A 135 -15.14 -10.14 -9.31
N ALA A 136 -14.45 -9.08 -9.74
CA ALA A 136 -14.98 -8.08 -10.65
C ALA A 136 -15.35 -8.70 -12.00
N MET A 137 -14.49 -9.56 -12.56
CA MET A 137 -14.76 -10.25 -13.83
C MET A 137 -15.91 -11.27 -13.72
N ALA A 138 -16.00 -12.01 -12.62
CA ALA A 138 -17.13 -12.92 -12.38
C ALA A 138 -18.47 -12.16 -12.30
N SER A 139 -18.45 -10.97 -11.69
CA SER A 139 -19.61 -10.07 -11.62
C SER A 139 -19.94 -9.49 -13.01
N ALA A 140 -18.93 -9.04 -13.75
CA ALA A 140 -19.09 -8.51 -15.10
C ALA A 140 -19.64 -9.56 -16.08
N GLY A 141 -19.21 -10.81 -15.97
CA GLY A 141 -19.73 -11.92 -16.79
C GLY A 141 -21.22 -12.17 -16.63
N LYS A 142 -21.81 -11.81 -15.49
CA LYS A 142 -23.28 -11.87 -15.29
C LYS A 142 -24.01 -10.72 -15.98
N ALA A 143 -23.34 -9.59 -16.16
CA ALA A 143 -23.91 -8.38 -16.76
C ALA A 143 -23.61 -8.24 -18.26
N ILE A 144 -22.61 -8.95 -18.80
CA ILE A 144 -22.12 -8.77 -20.17
C ILE A 144 -23.20 -8.94 -21.24
N GLY A 145 -24.15 -9.85 -21.04
CA GLY A 145 -25.28 -10.06 -21.96
C GLY A 145 -26.24 -8.87 -22.04
N SER A 146 -26.17 -7.93 -21.09
CA SER A 146 -26.96 -6.68 -21.10
C SER A 146 -26.26 -5.54 -21.86
N TYR A 147 -24.97 -5.68 -22.13
CA TYR A 147 -24.22 -4.69 -22.89
C TYR A 147 -24.40 -4.94 -24.39
N LYS A 148 -24.99 -3.98 -25.11
CA LYS A 148 -24.98 -3.94 -26.57
C LYS A 148 -23.89 -2.99 -27.02
N ALA A 149 -22.85 -3.51 -27.67
CA ALA A 149 -21.80 -2.67 -28.19
C ALA A 149 -22.38 -1.70 -29.23
N PRO A 150 -22.00 -0.42 -29.21
CA PRO A 150 -22.37 0.51 -30.27
C PRO A 150 -21.84 -0.02 -31.60
N ASN A 151 -22.76 -0.22 -32.56
CA ASN A 151 -22.50 -0.76 -33.91
C ASN A 151 -22.19 -2.28 -33.99
N ALA A 152 -22.57 -3.08 -32.99
CA ALA A 152 -22.64 -4.54 -33.13
C ALA A 152 -23.94 -5.03 -33.76
#